data_AF-A0A1H0USP9-F1
#
_entry.id   AF-A0A1H0USP9-F1
#
_cell.length_a   1.000
_cell.length_b   1.000
_cell.length_c   1.000
_cell.angle_alpha   90.00
_cell.angle_beta   90.00
_cell.angle_gamma   90.00
#
_symmetry.space_group_name_H-M   'P 1'
#
loop_
_entity.id
_entity.type
_entity.pdbx_description
1 polymer ?
#
loop_
_entity_poly.entity_id
_entity_poly.type
_entity_poly.pdbx_seq_one_letter_code
_entity_poly.pdbx_strand_id
1 'polypeptide(L)'
;MKRSELYVKVWAKPMTQLAAELGISDVGLAKACRRHAVPAPPRGYWAKLKAGQKPAQTPLPTPELDVVVHFATNDPEERERQKVMERKRAETLKEDAAAAVVNVAAQFSEVLDDAHPLVKSTQRYCDRIPKLIVQYKRRGVSAWSSTKQEDRPPSDNHGRYSLLHHGLLDITASLEAMDWVLRFHASIFRGLVAGGMAIARREAPTGRPIGRSEGPAIEARFKGETFTIQFIPGLSAGLLGL
;
A
#
# COMPACT_ATOMS: atom_id res chain seq x y z
N MET A 1 16.73 27.07 5.21
CA MET A 1 17.74 26.90 6.29
C MET A 1 17.85 25.43 6.64
N LYS A 2 18.94 24.98 7.28
CA LYS A 2 19.08 23.57 7.68
C LYS A 2 18.29 23.25 8.96
N ARG A 3 17.95 21.98 9.18
CA ARG A 3 17.16 21.53 10.34
C ARG A 3 17.92 21.74 11.65
N SER A 4 19.21 21.45 11.66
CA SER A 4 20.13 21.70 12.78
C SER A 4 20.18 23.18 13.16
N GLU A 5 20.27 24.05 12.15
CA GLU A 5 20.27 25.50 12.30
C GLU A 5 18.94 26.02 12.88
N LEU A 6 17.80 25.48 12.42
CA LEU A 6 16.49 25.81 12.96
C LEU A 6 16.38 25.44 14.44
N TYR A 7 16.87 24.26 14.83
CA TYR A 7 16.91 23.84 16.24
C TYR A 7 17.67 24.86 17.11
N VAL A 8 18.88 25.23 16.71
CA VAL A 8 19.68 26.22 17.46
C VAL A 8 18.94 27.53 17.62
N LYS A 9 18.33 28.04 16.54
CA LYS A 9 17.57 29.30 16.57
C LYS A 9 16.34 29.22 17.48
N VAL A 10 15.61 28.11 17.46
CA VAL A 10 14.40 27.86 18.26
C VAL A 10 14.72 27.80 19.76
N TRP A 11 15.90 27.32 20.15
CA TRP A 11 16.36 27.28 21.54
C TRP A 11 17.12 28.55 21.98
N ALA A 12 17.54 29.40 21.04
CA ALA A 12 18.23 30.66 21.32
C ALA A 12 17.29 31.85 21.55
N LYS A 13 16.12 31.88 20.90
CA LYS A 13 15.15 32.99 20.99
C LYS A 13 13.70 32.50 21.12
N PRO A 14 12.80 33.30 21.74
CA PRO A 14 11.37 33.04 21.73
C PRO A 14 10.80 32.88 20.31
N MET A 15 9.90 31.91 20.11
CA MET A 15 9.34 31.62 18.78
C MET A 15 8.66 32.82 18.13
N THR A 16 8.06 33.74 18.90
CA THR A 16 7.42 34.94 18.37
C THR A 16 8.43 35.90 17.72
N GLN A 17 9.60 36.07 18.34
CA GLN A 17 10.67 36.89 17.77
C GLN A 17 11.30 36.21 16.56
N LEU A 18 11.57 34.91 16.66
CA LEU A 18 12.13 34.13 15.55
C LEU A 18 11.19 34.09 14.33
N ALA A 19 9.88 33.97 14.56
CA ALA A 19 8.88 33.99 13.49
C ALA A 19 8.87 35.35 12.77
N ALA A 20 8.95 36.46 13.51
CA ALA A 20 9.03 37.81 12.95
C ALA A 20 10.31 38.01 12.11
N GLU A 21 11.47 37.56 12.61
CA GLU A 21 12.75 37.60 11.88
C GLU A 21 12.71 36.79 10.57
N LEU A 22 11.96 35.68 10.57
CA LEU A 22 11.82 34.81 9.41
C LEU A 22 10.67 35.21 8.47
N GLY A 23 9.92 36.27 8.78
CA GLY A 23 8.78 36.72 7.96
C GLY A 23 7.61 35.73 7.91
N ILE A 24 7.46 34.87 8.91
CA ILE A 24 6.41 33.84 9.00
C ILE A 24 5.57 34.02 10.27
N SER A 25 4.40 33.38 10.30
CA SER A 25 3.61 33.33 11.53
C SER A 25 4.21 32.37 12.55
N ASP A 26 3.96 32.64 13.83
CA ASP A 26 4.30 31.76 14.96
C ASP A 26 3.71 30.35 14.82
N VAL A 27 2.46 30.24 14.34
CA VAL A 27 1.81 28.97 14.01
C VAL A 27 2.50 28.28 12.84
N GLY A 28 2.96 29.05 11.83
CA GLY A 28 3.71 28.55 10.69
C GLY A 28 5.07 27.96 11.09
N LEU A 29 5.80 28.67 11.95
CA LEU A 29 7.05 28.19 12.54
C LEU A 29 6.83 26.93 13.36
N ALA A 30 5.79 26.88 14.21
CA ALA A 30 5.44 25.69 15.00
C ALA A 30 5.06 24.48 14.14
N LYS A 31 4.39 24.69 13.00
CA LYS A 31 4.11 23.62 12.02
C LYS A 31 5.39 23.12 11.36
N ALA A 32 6.31 24.01 11.00
CA ALA A 32 7.61 23.63 10.44
C ALA A 32 8.42 22.79 11.45
N CYS A 33 8.52 23.22 12.71
CA CYS A 33 9.21 22.46 13.75
C CYS A 33 8.63 21.05 13.91
N ARG A 34 7.30 20.91 13.95
CA ARG A 34 6.64 19.59 14.05
C ARG A 34 6.90 18.70 12.83
N ARG A 35 6.76 19.24 11.61
CA ARG A 35 6.96 18.48 10.36
C ARG A 35 8.39 17.95 10.23
N HIS A 36 9.36 18.71 10.72
CA HIS A 36 10.78 18.34 10.68
C HIS A 36 11.29 17.75 12.00
N ALA A 37 10.40 17.33 12.91
CA ALA A 37 10.77 16.75 14.20
C ALA A 37 11.84 17.58 14.97
N VAL A 38 11.71 18.90 14.94
CA VAL A 38 12.53 19.83 15.73
C VAL A 38 11.80 20.11 17.03
N PRO A 39 12.34 19.69 18.19
CA PRO A 39 11.70 19.95 19.48
C PRO A 39 11.78 21.45 19.80
N ALA A 40 10.64 22.00 20.23
CA ALA A 40 10.54 23.39 20.65
C ALA A 40 10.53 23.51 22.19
N PRO A 41 10.97 24.64 22.76
CA PRO A 41 10.97 24.84 24.21
C PRO A 41 9.56 24.70 24.80
N PRO A 42 9.39 24.00 25.94
CA PRO A 42 8.09 23.86 26.58
C PRO A 42 7.57 25.21 27.10
N ARG A 43 6.26 25.28 27.33
CA ARG A 43 5.62 26.49 27.91
C ARG A 43 6.29 26.83 29.25
N GLY A 44 6.67 28.09 29.41
CA GLY A 44 7.36 28.57 30.62
C GLY A 44 8.88 28.39 30.62
N TYR A 45 9.49 27.76 29.61
CA TYR A 45 10.96 27.65 29.48
C TYR A 45 11.65 29.02 29.60
N TRP A 46 11.18 30.00 28.83
CA TRP A 46 11.71 31.36 28.84
C TRP A 46 11.48 32.11 30.15
N ALA A 47 10.38 31.83 30.86
CA ALA A 47 10.12 32.42 32.18
C ALA A 47 11.08 31.86 33.23
N LYS A 48 11.34 30.54 33.20
CA LYS A 48 12.32 29.87 34.08
C LYS A 48 13.74 30.38 33.82
N LEU A 49 14.13 30.57 32.56
CA LEU A 49 15.41 31.19 32.20
C LEU A 49 15.55 32.62 32.75
N LYS A 50 14.50 33.46 32.61
CA LYS A 50 14.49 34.81 33.18
C LYS A 50 14.58 34.82 34.71
N ALA A 51 14.04 33.79 35.36
CA ALA A 51 14.14 33.60 36.81
C ALA A 51 15.50 33.01 37.26
N GLY A 52 16.49 32.92 36.36
CA GLY A 52 17.83 32.40 36.67
C GLY A 52 17.94 30.88 36.74
N GLN A 53 16.89 30.14 36.40
CA GLN A 53 16.91 28.67 36.37
C GLN A 53 17.54 28.16 35.08
N LYS A 54 18.10 26.94 35.12
CA LYS A 54 18.66 26.23 33.96
C LYS A 54 17.76 25.06 33.53
N PRO A 55 16.61 25.32 32.91
CA PRO A 55 15.72 24.25 32.43
C PRO A 55 16.39 23.40 31.34
N ALA A 56 16.17 22.09 31.39
CA ALA A 56 16.77 21.14 30.45
C ALA A 56 16.32 21.41 29.00
N GLN A 57 17.26 21.29 28.06
CA GLN A 57 16.99 21.36 26.62
C GLN A 57 16.79 19.96 26.06
N THR A 58 15.72 19.77 25.29
CA THR A 58 15.43 18.48 24.65
C THR A 58 16.34 18.31 23.44
N PRO A 59 17.17 17.26 23.37
CA PRO A 59 18.08 17.07 22.24
C PRO A 59 17.33 16.87 20.94
N LEU A 60 17.92 17.31 19.83
CA LEU A 60 17.39 17.08 18.48
C LEU A 60 17.40 15.56 18.19
N PRO A 61 16.24 14.93 17.93
CA PRO A 61 16.21 13.53 17.53
C PRO A 61 16.88 13.37 16.16
N THR A 62 17.55 12.25 15.91
CA THR A 62 18.16 11.91 14.61
C THR A 62 18.96 13.08 13.99
N PRO A 63 20.07 13.51 14.60
CA PRO A 63 20.85 14.67 14.14
C PRO A 63 21.47 14.45 12.75
N GLU A 64 21.62 13.20 12.31
CA GLU A 64 22.14 12.83 10.98
C GLU A 64 21.21 13.27 9.83
N LEU A 65 19.91 13.45 10.11
CA LEU A 65 18.92 13.86 9.12
C LEU A 65 18.81 15.39 9.04
N ASP A 66 19.80 16.05 8.45
CA ASP A 66 19.88 17.52 8.35
C ASP A 66 19.30 18.08 7.03
N VAL A 67 17.99 17.91 6.87
CA VAL A 67 17.26 18.36 5.68
C VAL A 67 17.08 19.88 5.62
N VAL A 68 16.93 20.42 4.41
CA VAL A 68 16.60 21.83 4.21
C VAL A 68 15.14 22.07 4.61
N VAL A 69 14.94 22.94 5.60
CA VAL A 69 13.63 23.46 5.98
C VAL A 69 13.31 24.65 5.08
N HIS A 70 12.30 24.46 4.24
CA HIS A 70 11.67 25.53 3.47
C HIS A 70 10.49 26.08 4.28
N PHE A 71 10.53 27.39 4.52
CA PHE A 71 9.36 28.10 5.02
C PHE A 71 8.57 28.58 3.82
N ALA A 72 7.25 28.40 3.87
CA ALA A 72 6.37 29.06 2.91
C ALA A 72 6.51 30.57 3.17
N THR A 73 7.17 31.27 2.26
CA THR A 73 7.14 32.73 2.27
C THR A 73 5.68 33.15 2.11
N ASN A 74 5.27 34.20 2.82
CA ASN A 74 3.95 34.81 2.61
C ASN A 74 3.90 35.65 1.33
N ASP A 75 4.95 35.62 0.52
CA ASP A 75 5.03 36.31 -0.75
C ASP A 75 4.04 35.69 -1.76
N PRO A 76 3.02 36.46 -2.21
CA PRO A 76 2.06 35.99 -3.20
C PRO A 76 2.71 35.57 -4.53
N GLU A 77 3.81 36.21 -4.93
CA GLU A 77 4.48 35.90 -6.20
C GLU A 77 5.12 34.51 -6.21
N GLU A 78 5.76 34.13 -5.10
CA GLU A 78 6.42 32.84 -4.96
C GLU A 78 5.40 31.68 -4.92
N ARG A 79 4.21 31.93 -4.34
CA ARG A 79 3.09 30.96 -4.39
C ARG A 79 2.61 30.73 -5.82
N GLU A 80 2.47 31.79 -6.61
CA GLU A 80 2.07 31.65 -8.01
C GLU A 80 3.15 30.94 -8.83
N ARG A 81 4.44 31.23 -8.60
CA ARG A 81 5.55 30.48 -9.22
C ARG A 81 5.50 28.98 -8.90
N GLN A 82 5.23 28.63 -7.64
CA GLN A 82 5.10 27.23 -7.22
C GLN A 82 3.90 26.55 -7.88
N LYS A 83 2.72 27.19 -7.91
CA LYS A 83 1.54 26.66 -8.60
C LYS A 83 1.80 26.46 -10.10
N VAL A 84 2.47 27.40 -10.75
CA VAL A 84 2.84 27.29 -12.17
C VAL A 84 3.82 26.14 -12.39
N MET A 85 4.81 25.96 -11.52
CA MET A 85 5.76 24.84 -11.61
C MET A 85 5.07 23.49 -11.38
N GLU A 86 4.21 23.38 -10.37
CA GLU A 86 3.43 22.17 -10.08
C GLU A 86 2.47 21.83 -11.23
N ARG A 87 1.82 22.84 -11.80
CA ARG A 87 0.96 22.68 -12.98
C ARG A 87 1.76 22.20 -14.19
N LYS A 88 2.91 22.81 -14.48
CA LYS A 88 3.81 22.36 -15.56
C LYS A 88 4.29 20.93 -15.35
N ARG A 89 4.64 20.55 -14.11
CA ARG A 89 5.00 19.17 -13.75
C ARG A 89 3.83 18.20 -13.95
N ALA A 90 2.62 18.58 -13.56
CA ALA A 90 1.43 17.77 -13.77
C ALA A 90 1.07 17.65 -15.26
N GLU A 91 1.29 18.71 -16.05
CA GLU A 91 1.11 18.70 -17.50
C GLU A 91 2.14 17.79 -18.18
N THR A 92 3.43 17.90 -17.84
CA THR A 92 4.46 16.98 -18.36
C THR A 92 4.20 15.53 -17.95
N LEU A 93 3.80 15.26 -16.71
CA LEU A 93 3.45 13.91 -16.29
C LEU A 93 2.23 13.35 -17.04
N LYS A 94 1.27 14.23 -17.42
CA LYS A 94 0.12 13.87 -18.25
C LYS A 94 0.51 13.64 -19.71
N GLU A 95 1.43 14.44 -20.25
CA GLU A 95 1.97 14.28 -21.60
C GLU A 95 2.78 13.00 -21.72
N ASP A 96 3.66 12.70 -20.76
CA ASP A 96 4.40 11.45 -20.67
C ASP A 96 3.46 10.25 -20.48
N ALA A 97 2.41 10.39 -19.66
CA ALA A 97 1.38 9.37 -19.54
C ALA A 97 0.61 9.18 -20.86
N ALA A 98 0.26 10.24 -21.57
CA ALA A 98 -0.42 10.18 -22.87
C ALA A 98 0.49 9.60 -23.98
N ALA A 99 1.78 9.88 -23.94
CA ALA A 99 2.77 9.26 -24.83
C ALA A 99 2.98 7.77 -24.50
N ALA A 100 2.89 7.39 -23.22
CA ALA A 100 2.95 6.00 -22.78
C ALA A 100 1.67 5.18 -23.11
N VAL A 101 0.56 5.82 -23.50
CA VAL A 101 -0.70 5.17 -23.91
C VAL A 101 -0.61 4.47 -25.28
N VAL A 102 0.52 4.56 -26.00
CA VAL A 102 0.78 3.67 -27.16
C VAL A 102 1.24 2.26 -26.73
N ASN A 103 1.17 1.92 -25.45
CA ASN A 103 1.15 0.53 -25.03
C ASN A 103 -0.25 -0.05 -25.24
N VAL A 104 -0.37 -0.94 -26.24
CA VAL A 104 -1.52 -1.79 -26.52
C VAL A 104 -2.21 -2.14 -25.20
N ALA A 105 -3.45 -1.68 -25.02
CA ALA A 105 -4.29 -2.08 -23.89
C ALA A 105 -4.15 -3.58 -23.71
N ALA A 106 -3.69 -4.03 -22.54
CA ALA A 106 -3.37 -5.43 -22.30
C ALA A 106 -4.54 -6.30 -22.78
N GLN A 107 -4.39 -6.92 -23.95
CA GLN A 107 -5.45 -7.71 -24.54
C GLN A 107 -5.60 -8.93 -23.64
N PHE A 108 -6.75 -9.01 -22.99
CA PHE A 108 -7.04 -10.15 -22.14
C PHE A 108 -7.05 -11.40 -23.01
N SER A 109 -6.29 -12.42 -22.60
CA SER A 109 -6.28 -13.68 -23.32
C SER A 109 -7.69 -14.24 -23.34
N GLU A 110 -8.27 -14.39 -24.53
CA GLU A 110 -9.60 -14.97 -24.71
C GLU A 110 -9.63 -16.47 -24.38
N VAL A 111 -8.45 -17.10 -24.40
CA VAL A 111 -8.25 -18.55 -24.24
C VAL A 111 -7.17 -18.83 -23.20
N LEU A 112 -7.36 -19.88 -22.38
CA LEU A 112 -6.46 -20.28 -21.28
C LEU A 112 -5.50 -21.44 -21.64
N ASP A 113 -5.50 -21.89 -22.90
CA ASP A 113 -4.75 -23.07 -23.36
C ASP A 113 -3.24 -22.94 -23.18
N ASP A 114 -2.69 -21.73 -23.29
CA ASP A 114 -1.27 -21.41 -23.03
C ASP A 114 -1.05 -20.66 -21.72
N ALA A 115 -2.01 -20.72 -20.80
CA ALA A 115 -1.88 -20.06 -19.50
C ALA A 115 -0.83 -20.77 -18.61
N HIS A 116 -0.27 -20.00 -17.67
CA HIS A 116 0.65 -20.50 -16.66
C HIS A 116 0.04 -21.68 -15.88
N PRO A 117 0.85 -22.68 -15.44
CA PRO A 117 0.35 -23.87 -14.74
C PRO A 117 -0.54 -23.57 -13.52
N LEU A 118 -0.26 -22.51 -12.76
CA LEU A 118 -1.10 -22.06 -11.63
C LEU A 118 -2.50 -21.59 -12.05
N VAL A 119 -2.62 -20.98 -13.24
CA VAL A 119 -3.93 -20.56 -13.76
C VAL A 119 -4.71 -21.80 -14.19
N LYS A 120 -4.06 -22.75 -14.87
CA LYS A 120 -4.67 -24.01 -15.30
C LYS A 120 -5.10 -24.89 -14.13
N SER A 121 -4.30 -25.00 -13.07
CA SER A 121 -4.68 -25.75 -11.86
C SER A 121 -5.91 -25.13 -11.19
N THR A 122 -5.96 -23.80 -11.13
CA THR A 122 -7.09 -23.06 -10.55
C THR A 122 -8.35 -23.24 -11.39
N GLN A 123 -8.26 -23.13 -12.72
CA GLN A 123 -9.38 -23.37 -13.63
C GLN A 123 -10.00 -24.75 -13.43
N ARG A 124 -9.18 -25.81 -13.41
CA ARG A 124 -9.64 -27.19 -13.16
C ARG A 124 -10.32 -27.36 -11.80
N TYR A 125 -9.89 -26.61 -10.80
CA TYR A 125 -10.57 -26.60 -9.51
C TYR A 125 -11.94 -25.92 -9.62
N CYS A 126 -12.00 -24.75 -10.24
CA CYS A 126 -13.23 -23.99 -10.48
C CYS A 126 -14.30 -24.82 -11.23
N ASP A 127 -13.91 -25.55 -12.28
CA ASP A 127 -14.81 -26.42 -13.04
C ASP A 127 -15.46 -27.53 -12.20
N ARG A 128 -14.78 -27.95 -11.12
CA ARG A 128 -15.28 -28.97 -10.19
C ARG A 128 -16.19 -28.40 -9.11
N ILE A 129 -16.11 -27.10 -8.78
CA ILE A 129 -16.84 -26.49 -7.66
C ILE A 129 -18.35 -26.75 -7.73
N PRO A 130 -19.06 -26.58 -8.87
CA PRO A 130 -20.50 -26.83 -8.93
C PRO A 130 -20.87 -28.27 -8.56
N LYS A 131 -20.09 -29.25 -9.03
CA LYS A 131 -20.28 -30.66 -8.70
C LYS A 131 -20.02 -30.92 -7.21
N LEU A 132 -18.99 -30.32 -6.63
CA LEU A 132 -18.68 -30.42 -5.21
C LEU A 132 -19.81 -29.84 -4.35
N ILE A 133 -20.38 -28.70 -4.71
CA ILE A 133 -21.50 -28.08 -3.99
C ILE A 133 -22.73 -29.01 -4.00
N VAL A 134 -23.07 -29.59 -5.15
CA VAL A 134 -24.21 -30.53 -5.26
C VAL A 134 -23.96 -31.78 -4.42
N GLN A 135 -22.76 -32.35 -4.46
CA GLN A 135 -22.39 -33.51 -3.64
C GLN A 135 -22.45 -33.19 -2.14
N TYR A 136 -21.97 -32.01 -1.74
CA TYR A 136 -22.01 -31.52 -0.37
C TYR A 136 -23.45 -31.42 0.16
N LYS A 137 -24.35 -30.80 -0.63
CA LYS A 137 -25.78 -30.71 -0.28
C LYS A 137 -26.46 -32.08 -0.15
N ARG A 138 -26.04 -33.09 -0.94
CA ARG A 138 -26.64 -34.44 -0.92
C ARG A 138 -26.16 -35.32 0.23
N ARG A 139 -24.88 -35.24 0.63
CA ARG A 139 -24.26 -36.18 1.59
C ARG A 139 -24.34 -35.74 3.06
N GLY A 140 -24.61 -34.46 3.32
CA GLY A 140 -24.68 -33.92 4.68
C GLY A 140 -23.31 -33.76 5.35
N VAL A 141 -23.27 -32.97 6.43
CA VAL A 141 -22.04 -32.50 7.09
C VAL A 141 -21.23 -33.64 7.74
N SER A 142 -21.90 -34.72 8.17
CA SER A 142 -21.29 -35.85 8.88
C SER A 142 -20.49 -36.81 8.00
N ALA A 143 -20.68 -36.79 6.68
CA ALA A 143 -20.09 -37.77 5.77
C ALA A 143 -18.62 -37.50 5.39
N TRP A 144 -18.02 -36.38 5.81
CA TRP A 144 -16.74 -35.89 5.26
C TRP A 144 -15.64 -35.61 6.31
N SER A 145 -15.81 -36.07 7.56
CA SER A 145 -14.76 -35.98 8.59
C SER A 145 -13.44 -36.65 8.17
N SER A 146 -13.52 -37.66 7.29
CA SER A 146 -12.38 -38.40 6.73
C SER A 146 -11.89 -37.90 5.36
N THR A 147 -12.54 -36.90 4.77
CA THR A 147 -12.20 -36.49 3.41
C THR A 147 -11.10 -35.44 3.39
N LYS A 148 -10.17 -35.60 2.44
CA LYS A 148 -9.12 -34.63 2.15
C LYS A 148 -9.70 -33.25 1.89
N GLN A 149 -8.97 -32.23 2.33
CA GLN A 149 -9.34 -30.82 2.19
C GLN A 149 -9.52 -30.40 0.72
N GLU A 150 -8.82 -31.05 -0.22
CA GLU A 150 -8.89 -30.79 -1.68
C GLU A 150 -10.23 -31.19 -2.33
N ASP A 151 -10.95 -32.12 -1.71
CA ASP A 151 -12.23 -32.65 -2.20
C ASP A 151 -13.43 -31.97 -1.53
N ARG A 152 -13.19 -30.96 -0.69
CA ARG A 152 -14.23 -30.15 -0.04
C ARG A 152 -14.54 -28.92 -0.89
N PRO A 153 -15.81 -28.47 -0.92
CA PRO A 153 -16.15 -27.20 -1.55
C PRO A 153 -15.42 -26.05 -0.82
N PRO A 154 -15.01 -25.00 -1.56
CA PRO A 154 -14.36 -23.84 -0.97
C PRO A 154 -15.34 -23.11 -0.04
N SER A 155 -14.79 -22.35 0.91
CA SER A 155 -15.61 -21.57 1.84
C SER A 155 -16.47 -20.58 1.06
N ASP A 156 -17.78 -20.68 1.24
CA ASP A 156 -18.77 -19.75 0.69
C ASP A 156 -19.02 -18.62 1.69
N ASN A 157 -18.84 -17.39 1.24
CA ASN A 157 -19.26 -16.18 1.95
C ASN A 157 -20.18 -15.37 1.03
N HIS A 158 -21.49 -15.60 1.16
CA HIS A 158 -22.53 -14.89 0.40
C HIS A 158 -22.34 -14.97 -1.14
N GLY A 159 -22.03 -16.16 -1.66
CA GLY A 159 -21.83 -16.39 -3.09
C GLY A 159 -20.42 -16.04 -3.59
N ARG A 160 -19.50 -15.69 -2.68
CA ARG A 160 -18.07 -15.53 -2.96
C ARG A 160 -17.29 -16.70 -2.40
N TYR A 161 -16.50 -17.34 -3.26
CA TYR A 161 -15.68 -18.49 -2.92
C TYR A 161 -14.23 -18.06 -2.74
N SER A 162 -13.63 -18.46 -1.62
CA SER A 162 -12.22 -18.20 -1.33
C SER A 162 -11.35 -19.43 -1.62
N LEU A 163 -10.41 -19.28 -2.56
CA LEU A 163 -9.54 -20.35 -3.06
C LEU A 163 -8.21 -20.38 -2.30
N LEU A 164 -8.25 -20.75 -1.02
CA LEU A 164 -7.07 -20.81 -0.16
C LEU A 164 -6.40 -22.21 -0.17
N HIS A 165 -6.14 -22.76 -1.37
CA HIS A 165 -5.57 -24.11 -1.52
C HIS A 165 -4.11 -24.10 -2.01
N HIS A 166 -3.34 -25.13 -1.64
CA HIS A 166 -1.99 -25.33 -2.15
C HIS A 166 -2.01 -25.51 -3.67
N GLY A 167 -1.07 -24.85 -4.37
CA GLY A 167 -0.96 -24.93 -5.84
C GLY A 167 -2.06 -24.24 -6.66
N LEU A 168 -2.97 -23.48 -6.04
CA LEU A 168 -3.94 -22.63 -6.75
C LEU A 168 -3.52 -21.15 -6.72
N LEU A 169 -4.34 -20.25 -7.26
CA LEU A 169 -4.24 -18.81 -7.05
C LEU A 169 -5.02 -18.40 -5.79
N ASP A 170 -4.52 -17.42 -5.04
CA ASP A 170 -5.27 -16.83 -3.92
C ASP A 170 -6.30 -15.83 -4.48
N ILE A 171 -7.52 -16.31 -4.70
CA ILE A 171 -8.62 -15.55 -5.30
C ILE A 171 -9.85 -15.69 -4.42
N THR A 172 -10.54 -14.57 -4.20
CA THR A 172 -11.87 -14.55 -3.59
C THR A 172 -12.88 -13.86 -4.51
N ALA A 173 -13.69 -14.63 -5.23
CA ALA A 173 -14.63 -14.14 -6.25
C ALA A 173 -15.90 -14.99 -6.32
N SER A 174 -16.95 -14.49 -6.98
CA SER A 174 -18.12 -15.30 -7.32
C SER A 174 -17.77 -16.29 -8.46
N LEU A 175 -18.56 -17.37 -8.61
CA LEU A 175 -18.35 -18.33 -9.71
C LEU A 175 -18.50 -17.67 -11.09
N GLU A 176 -19.45 -16.74 -11.23
CA GLU A 176 -19.68 -16.00 -12.47
C GLU A 176 -18.50 -15.09 -12.84
N ALA A 177 -17.87 -14.46 -11.84
CA ALA A 177 -16.70 -13.61 -12.06
C ALA A 177 -15.39 -14.40 -12.19
N MET A 178 -15.38 -15.68 -11.83
CA MET A 178 -14.16 -16.48 -11.71
C MET A 178 -13.44 -16.65 -13.05
N ASP A 179 -14.17 -16.88 -14.14
CA ASP A 179 -13.59 -16.99 -15.49
C ASP A 179 -12.85 -15.70 -15.88
N TRP A 180 -13.46 -14.54 -15.65
CA TRP A 180 -12.84 -13.25 -15.91
C TRP A 180 -11.56 -13.06 -15.08
N VAL A 181 -11.60 -13.38 -13.78
CA VAL A 181 -10.43 -13.27 -12.90
C VAL A 181 -9.28 -14.18 -13.37
N LEU A 182 -9.58 -15.38 -13.85
CA LEU A 182 -8.58 -16.30 -14.38
C LEU A 182 -7.95 -15.77 -15.67
N ARG A 183 -8.75 -15.20 -16.58
CA ARG A 183 -8.24 -14.56 -17.82
C ARG A 183 -7.37 -13.34 -17.51
N PHE A 184 -7.75 -12.54 -16.51
CA PHE A 184 -6.93 -11.44 -16.02
C PHE A 184 -5.55 -11.93 -15.56
N HIS A 185 -5.50 -12.96 -14.71
CA HIS A 185 -4.23 -13.54 -14.24
C HIS A 185 -3.42 -14.16 -15.37
N ALA A 186 -4.05 -14.86 -16.31
CA ALA A 186 -3.37 -15.42 -17.48
C ALA A 186 -2.66 -14.33 -18.30
N SER A 187 -3.32 -13.19 -18.47
CA SER A 187 -2.82 -12.07 -19.28
C SER A 187 -1.63 -11.40 -18.62
N ILE A 188 -1.74 -11.10 -17.31
CA ILE A 188 -0.62 -10.54 -16.54
C ILE A 188 0.55 -11.53 -16.50
N PHE A 189 0.29 -12.80 -16.19
CA PHE A 189 1.37 -13.78 -16.07
C PHE A 189 2.09 -13.99 -17.40
N ARG A 190 1.36 -14.02 -18.52
CA ARG A 190 1.96 -14.07 -19.85
C ARG A 190 2.88 -12.87 -20.09
N GLY A 191 2.42 -11.66 -19.78
CA GLY A 191 3.23 -10.44 -19.91
C GLY A 191 4.48 -10.46 -19.03
N LEU A 192 4.36 -10.84 -17.76
CA LEU A 192 5.48 -10.91 -16.82
C LEU A 192 6.50 -11.98 -17.25
N VAL A 193 6.05 -13.18 -17.65
CA VAL A 193 6.95 -14.25 -18.13
C VAL A 193 7.64 -13.84 -19.43
N ALA A 194 6.93 -13.20 -20.37
CA ALA A 194 7.53 -12.67 -21.60
C ALA A 194 8.58 -11.58 -21.31
N GLY A 195 8.39 -10.80 -20.24
CA GLY A 195 9.39 -9.88 -19.70
C GLY A 195 10.57 -10.54 -18.97
N GLY A 196 10.65 -11.87 -18.94
CA GLY A 196 11.73 -12.64 -18.31
C GLY A 196 11.56 -12.83 -16.80
N MET A 197 10.35 -12.65 -16.26
CA MET A 197 10.09 -12.79 -14.83
C MET A 197 9.67 -14.23 -14.47
N ALA A 198 10.20 -14.74 -13.36
CA ALA A 198 9.84 -16.06 -12.85
C ALA A 198 8.70 -15.93 -11.83
N ILE A 199 7.58 -16.61 -12.06
CA ILE A 199 6.38 -16.56 -11.22
C ILE A 199 6.31 -17.82 -10.34
N ALA A 200 6.10 -17.65 -9.04
CA ALA A 200 5.93 -18.74 -8.07
C ALA A 200 4.87 -18.39 -7.02
N ARG A 201 4.22 -19.39 -6.42
CA ARG A 201 3.37 -19.17 -5.24
C ARG A 201 4.23 -19.26 -3.99
N ARG A 202 4.19 -18.24 -3.14
CA ARG A 202 4.69 -18.32 -1.77
C ARG A 202 3.59 -18.82 -0.86
N GLU A 203 3.88 -19.87 -0.11
CA GLU A 203 2.98 -20.40 0.91
C GLU A 203 3.16 -19.66 2.24
N ALA A 204 2.08 -19.54 3.02
CA ALA A 204 2.17 -18.98 4.36
C ALA A 204 2.90 -20.00 5.28
N PRO A 205 3.82 -19.56 6.15
CA PRO A 205 4.46 -20.46 7.10
C PRO A 205 3.42 -21.03 8.07
N THR A 206 3.41 -22.35 8.23
CA THR A 206 2.48 -23.06 9.09
C THR A 206 2.79 -22.77 10.58
N GLY A 207 1.83 -22.20 11.32
CA GLY A 207 1.86 -22.22 12.79
C GLY A 207 1.82 -20.90 13.58
N ARG A 208 1.54 -19.74 13.00
CA ARG A 208 1.27 -18.49 13.76
C ARG A 208 -0.06 -17.83 13.41
N PRO A 209 -0.71 -17.12 14.36
CA PRO A 209 -1.92 -16.36 14.06
C PRO A 209 -1.60 -15.27 13.05
N ILE A 210 -2.37 -15.26 11.97
CA ILE A 210 -2.09 -14.50 10.75
C ILE A 210 -2.37 -13.00 10.97
N GLY A 211 -1.33 -12.17 10.87
CA GLY A 211 -1.50 -10.76 10.55
C GLY A 211 -1.86 -10.60 9.07
N ARG A 212 -2.68 -9.59 8.72
CA ARG A 212 -3.20 -9.33 7.35
C ARG A 212 -2.15 -9.28 6.22
N SER A 213 -0.86 -9.29 6.52
CA SER A 213 0.26 -9.14 5.58
C SER A 213 1.01 -10.45 5.25
N GLU A 214 0.72 -11.58 5.90
CA GLU A 214 1.54 -12.82 5.81
C GLU A 214 0.76 -14.03 5.23
N GLY A 215 -0.29 -13.78 4.45
CA GLY A 215 -1.01 -14.82 3.72
C GLY A 215 -0.25 -15.37 2.49
N PRO A 216 -0.73 -16.48 1.89
CA PRO A 216 -0.19 -16.97 0.63
C PRO A 216 -0.23 -15.87 -0.44
N ALA A 217 0.82 -15.78 -1.27
CA ALA A 217 0.94 -14.72 -2.26
C ALA A 217 1.53 -15.24 -3.56
N ILE A 218 1.24 -14.56 -4.66
CA ILE A 218 1.93 -14.80 -5.92
C ILE A 218 3.20 -13.94 -5.89
N GLU A 219 4.36 -14.57 -5.97
CA GLU A 219 5.64 -13.91 -6.12
C GLU A 219 6.05 -13.92 -7.58
N ALA A 220 6.57 -12.80 -8.05
CA ALA A 220 7.28 -12.74 -9.31
C ALA A 220 8.66 -12.12 -9.07
N ARG A 221 9.66 -12.73 -9.70
CA ARG A 221 11.08 -12.43 -9.48
C ARG A 221 11.75 -12.00 -10.76
N PHE A 222 12.54 -10.93 -10.68
CA PHE A 222 13.29 -10.39 -11.81
C PHE A 222 14.59 -9.74 -11.33
N LYS A 223 15.73 -10.16 -11.88
CA LYS A 223 17.06 -9.56 -11.59
C LYS A 223 17.39 -9.40 -10.09
N GLY A 224 16.93 -10.32 -9.24
CA GLY A 224 17.17 -10.29 -7.79
C GLY A 224 16.10 -9.53 -6.98
N GLU A 225 15.21 -8.79 -7.65
CA GLU A 225 14.06 -8.15 -7.03
C GLU A 225 12.87 -9.11 -6.99
N THR A 226 12.10 -9.05 -5.90
CA THR A 226 10.87 -9.85 -5.71
C THR A 226 9.71 -8.93 -5.42
N PHE A 227 8.60 -9.13 -6.12
CA PHE A 227 7.34 -8.42 -5.88
C PHE A 227 6.21 -9.42 -5.68
N THR A 228 5.26 -9.05 -4.82
CA THR A 228 4.13 -9.89 -4.42
C THR A 228 2.82 -9.32 -4.90
N ILE A 229 1.99 -10.14 -5.53
CA ILE A 229 0.61 -9.81 -5.93
C ILE A 229 -0.33 -10.55 -4.98
N GLN A 230 -1.17 -9.79 -4.27
CA GLN A 230 -2.21 -10.30 -3.37
C GLN A 230 -3.56 -9.69 -3.76
N PHE A 231 -4.58 -10.54 -3.90
CA PHE A 231 -5.97 -10.10 -4.08
C PHE A 231 -6.69 -10.13 -2.73
N ILE A 232 -6.87 -8.95 -2.15
CA ILE A 232 -7.59 -8.81 -0.89
C ILE A 232 -9.10 -8.86 -1.20
N PRO A 233 -9.92 -9.60 -0.44
CA PRO A 233 -11.36 -9.47 -0.55
C PRO A 233 -11.74 -8.00 -0.40
N GLY A 234 -12.49 -7.46 -1.36
CA GLY A 234 -13.08 -6.14 -1.20
C GLY A 234 -13.88 -6.13 0.11
N LEU A 235 -13.61 -5.16 0.99
CA LEU A 235 -14.50 -4.85 2.10
C LEU A 235 -15.88 -4.64 1.49
N SER A 236 -16.78 -5.62 1.60
CA SER A 236 -18.19 -5.35 1.49
C SER A 236 -18.45 -4.29 2.55
N ALA A 237 -18.71 -3.06 2.11
CA ALA A 237 -19.23 -2.03 2.99
C ALA A 237 -20.54 -2.58 3.55
N GLY A 238 -20.44 -3.21 4.71
CA GLY A 238 -21.60 -3.54 5.52
C GLY A 238 -22.28 -2.21 5.80
N LEU A 239 -23.53 -2.10 5.36
CA LEU A 239 -24.43 -1.04 5.77
C LEU A 239 -24.23 -0.76 7.26
N LEU A 240 -23.78 0.45 7.56
CA LEU A 240 -24.03 1.09 8.85
C LEU A 240 -25.56 1.24 8.93
N GLY A 241 -26.21 0.24 9.51
CA GLY A 241 -27.57 0.35 9.98
C GLY A 241 -27.60 1.34 11.14
N LEU A 242 -28.25 2.47 10.92
CA LEU A 242 -28.88 3.29 11.95
C LEU A 242 -30.05 2.52 12.58
#